data_AF-A0A349ERS5-F1
#
_entry.id   AF-A0A349ERS5-F1
#
_cell.length_a   1.000
_cell.length_b   1.000
_cell.length_c   1.000
_cell.angle_alpha   90.00
_cell.angle_beta   90.00
_cell.angle_gamma   90.00
#
_symmetry.space_group_name_H-M   'P 1'
#
loop_
_entity.id
_entity.type
_entity.pdbx_description
1 polymer ?
#
loop_
_entity_poly.entity_id
_entity_poly.type
_entity_poly.pdbx_seq_one_letter_code
_entity_poly.pdbx_strand_id
1 'polypeptide(L)'
;MLNNPIDITGSGSDDDYYRALTEALPHYDAAVVIVLTGTTTVTEKSAEIIARACKELRKPVATCMLQGMRYAEDVEKSVQKLGIPAFPSPERAVRALAVLRRSGCTLK
;
A
#
# COMPACT_ATOMS: atom_id res chain seq x y z
N MET A 1 -21.46 -3.25 -2.26
CA MET A 1 -20.14 -3.47 -1.61
C MET A 1 -19.11 -3.47 -2.72
N LEU A 2 -18.01 -2.71 -2.59
CA LEU A 2 -16.86 -2.92 -3.46
C LEU A 2 -16.30 -4.32 -3.20
N ASN A 3 -15.98 -5.06 -4.25
CA ASN A 3 -15.30 -6.35 -4.09
C ASN A 3 -13.92 -6.13 -3.47
N ASN A 4 -13.48 -7.10 -2.66
CA ASN A 4 -12.12 -7.16 -2.13
C ASN A 4 -11.41 -8.34 -2.83
N PRO A 5 -10.33 -8.10 -3.61
CA PRO A 5 -9.55 -6.86 -3.73
C PRO A 5 -10.24 -5.76 -4.53
N ILE A 6 -9.89 -4.51 -4.21
CA ILE A 6 -10.24 -3.33 -5.00
C ILE A 6 -9.21 -3.18 -6.11
N ASP A 7 -9.66 -3.32 -7.36
CA ASP A 7 -8.81 -3.17 -8.54
C ASP A 7 -8.83 -1.71 -9.03
N ILE A 8 -7.69 -1.03 -8.91
CA ILE A 8 -7.48 0.35 -9.38
C ILE A 8 -7.23 0.38 -10.91
N THR A 9 -7.10 -0.79 -11.55
CA THR A 9 -6.83 -1.01 -12.99
C THR A 9 -5.47 -0.48 -13.45
N GLY A 10 -5.02 -0.93 -14.64
CA GLY A 10 -3.74 -0.50 -15.23
C GLY A 10 -3.70 0.98 -15.65
N SER A 11 -4.83 1.69 -15.66
CA SER A 11 -4.92 3.13 -15.90
C SER A 11 -4.95 3.97 -14.62
N GLY A 12 -4.82 3.34 -13.45
CA GLY A 12 -4.80 4.02 -12.16
C GLY A 12 -3.70 5.06 -12.04
N SER A 13 -3.98 6.12 -11.31
CA SER A 13 -3.06 7.20 -10.96
C SER A 13 -2.61 7.13 -9.50
N ASP A 14 -1.62 7.94 -9.13
CA ASP A 14 -1.20 8.10 -7.73
C ASP A 14 -2.38 8.45 -6.81
N ASP A 15 -3.27 9.35 -7.25
CA ASP A 15 -4.45 9.80 -6.49
C ASP A 15 -5.49 8.69 -6.28
N ASP A 16 -5.57 7.71 -7.19
CA ASP A 16 -6.51 6.61 -7.04
C ASP A 16 -6.14 5.70 -5.85
N TYR A 17 -4.85 5.60 -5.49
CA TYR A 17 -4.45 4.91 -4.25
C TYR A 17 -4.96 5.64 -3.01
N TYR A 18 -4.90 6.98 -2.99
CA TYR A 18 -5.45 7.77 -1.89
C TYR A 18 -6.94 7.53 -1.72
N ARG A 19 -7.68 7.64 -2.84
CA ARG A 19 -9.13 7.48 -2.86
C ARG A 19 -9.53 6.07 -2.45
N ALA A 20 -8.91 5.03 -3.02
CA ALA A 20 -9.20 3.65 -2.66
C ALA A 20 -8.95 3.38 -1.17
N LEU A 21 -7.83 3.87 -0.61
CA LEU A 21 -7.53 3.71 0.81
C LEU A 21 -8.52 4.45 1.70
N THR A 22 -8.77 5.74 1.42
CA THR A 22 -9.64 6.59 2.27
C THR A 22 -11.10 6.18 2.22
N GLU A 23 -11.59 5.67 1.09
CA GLU A 23 -12.97 5.18 0.96
C GLU A 23 -13.14 3.76 1.54
N ALA A 24 -12.17 2.86 1.33
CA ALA A 24 -12.33 1.46 1.71
C ALA A 24 -11.85 1.11 3.12
N LEU A 25 -10.65 1.56 3.51
CA LEU A 25 -10.01 1.16 4.76
C LEU A 25 -10.83 1.49 6.02
N PRO A 26 -11.71 2.51 6.08
CA PRO A 26 -12.64 2.67 7.20
C PRO A 26 -13.49 1.43 7.50
N HIS A 27 -13.80 0.61 6.48
CA HIS A 27 -14.60 -0.61 6.60
C HIS A 27 -13.80 -1.90 6.88
N TYR A 28 -12.46 -1.82 6.91
CA TYR A 28 -11.58 -2.98 7.13
C TYR A 28 -10.61 -2.75 8.29
N ASP A 29 -10.01 -3.81 8.84
CA ASP A 29 -9.05 -3.69 9.95
C ASP A 29 -7.63 -3.32 9.48
N ALA A 30 -7.26 -3.69 8.25
CA ALA A 30 -5.95 -3.47 7.67
C ALA A 30 -6.02 -3.52 6.14
N ALA A 31 -4.97 -3.04 5.45
CA ALA A 31 -4.86 -3.12 4.00
C ALA A 31 -3.50 -3.66 3.54
N VAL A 32 -3.52 -4.41 2.44
CA VAL A 32 -2.34 -4.67 1.60
C VAL A 32 -2.48 -3.83 0.33
N VAL A 33 -1.51 -2.96 0.07
CA VAL A 33 -1.48 -2.10 -1.12
C VAL A 33 -0.44 -2.66 -2.08
N ILE A 34 -0.87 -3.15 -3.24
CA ILE A 34 0.02 -3.61 -4.31
C ILE A 34 0.21 -2.46 -5.28
N VAL A 35 1.43 -1.94 -5.37
CA VAL A 35 1.73 -0.78 -6.23
C VAL A 35 2.35 -1.24 -7.54
N LEU A 36 1.70 -0.90 -8.65
CA LEU A 36 2.16 -1.19 -10.01
C LEU A 36 2.81 0.06 -10.63
N THR A 37 4.11 0.26 -10.40
CA THR A 37 4.90 1.40 -10.93
C THR A 37 5.32 1.25 -12.41
N GLY A 38 4.69 0.33 -13.14
CA GLY A 38 4.93 0.09 -14.56
C GLY A 38 3.97 0.84 -15.48
N THR A 39 2.95 1.48 -14.91
CA THR A 39 2.01 2.33 -15.65
C THR A 39 2.59 3.74 -15.78
N THR A 40 2.17 4.49 -16.79
CA THR A 40 2.65 5.87 -16.99
C THR A 40 2.09 6.87 -15.98
N THR A 41 1.05 6.48 -15.26
CA THR A 41 0.23 7.32 -14.37
C THR A 41 0.55 7.12 -12.89
N VAL A 42 1.26 6.05 -12.54
CA VAL A 42 1.78 5.81 -11.18
C VAL A 42 3.25 6.20 -11.15
N THR A 43 3.59 7.15 -10.29
CA THR A 43 4.93 7.74 -10.20
C THR A 43 5.55 7.51 -8.82
N GLU A 44 6.74 8.04 -8.59
CA GLU A 44 7.38 8.10 -7.27
C GLU A 44 6.49 8.76 -6.18
N LYS A 45 5.55 9.63 -6.58
CA LYS A 45 4.61 10.31 -5.67
C LYS A 45 3.63 9.36 -4.99
N SER A 46 3.39 8.17 -5.56
CA SER A 46 2.57 7.13 -4.93
C SER A 46 3.02 6.85 -3.49
N ALA A 47 4.31 6.93 -3.18
CA ALA A 47 4.82 6.73 -1.83
C ALA A 47 4.27 7.76 -0.82
N GLU A 48 4.35 9.04 -1.16
CA GLU A 48 3.87 10.14 -0.31
C GLU A 48 2.34 10.11 -0.16
N ILE A 49 1.64 9.78 -1.25
CA ILE A 49 0.19 9.66 -1.27
C ILE A 49 -0.30 8.51 -0.38
N ILE A 50 0.32 7.33 -0.48
CA ILE A 50 0.01 6.19 0.39
C ILE A 50 0.32 6.55 1.86
N ALA A 51 1.46 7.18 2.13
CA ALA A 51 1.82 7.61 3.47
C ALA A 51 0.83 8.59 4.09
N ARG A 52 0.34 9.54 3.28
CA ARG A 52 -0.71 10.48 3.71
C ARG A 52 -1.97 9.72 4.13
N ALA A 53 -2.47 8.80 3.32
CA ALA A 53 -3.65 8.00 3.65
C ALA A 53 -3.43 7.16 4.93
N CYS A 54 -2.28 6.50 5.05
CA CYS A 54 -1.93 5.72 6.25
C CYS A 54 -1.95 6.56 7.53
N LYS A 55 -1.39 7.77 7.47
CA LYS A 55 -1.33 8.70 8.61
C LYS A 55 -2.72 9.18 9.03
N GLU A 56 -3.59 9.46 8.07
CA GLU A 56 -4.96 9.91 8.32
C GLU A 56 -5.83 8.78 8.91
N LEU A 57 -5.71 7.56 8.37
CA LEU A 57 -6.59 6.43 8.72
C LEU A 57 -6.15 5.68 9.97
N ARG A 58 -4.86 5.73 10.32
CA ARG A 58 -4.28 5.11 11.53
C ARG A 58 -4.57 3.61 11.68
N LYS A 59 -4.78 2.91 10.56
CA LYS A 59 -4.93 1.45 10.50
C LYS A 59 -3.69 0.80 9.89
N PRO A 60 -3.34 -0.44 10.26
CA PRO A 60 -2.19 -1.13 9.68
C PRO A 60 -2.27 -1.25 8.16
N VAL A 61 -1.22 -0.81 7.48
CA VAL A 61 -1.06 -0.96 6.03
C VAL A 61 0.29 -1.59 5.75
N ALA A 62 0.30 -2.61 4.90
CA ALA A 62 1.51 -3.17 4.33
C ALA A 62 1.51 -2.93 2.82
N THR A 63 2.66 -2.60 2.25
CA THR A 63 2.79 -2.36 0.81
C THR A 63 3.55 -3.49 0.13
N CYS A 64 3.22 -3.74 -1.13
CA CYS A 64 3.92 -4.65 -2.01
C CYS A 64 4.41 -3.90 -3.24
N MET A 65 5.73 -3.89 -3.44
CA MET A 65 6.37 -3.27 -4.60
C MET A 65 6.86 -4.38 -5.53
N LEU A 66 6.26 -4.47 -6.72
CA LEU A 66 6.75 -5.41 -7.74
C LEU A 66 8.05 -4.88 -8.32
N GLN A 67 9.13 -5.63 -8.12
CA GLN A 67 10.48 -5.28 -8.56
C GLN A 67 10.58 -5.30 -10.10
N GLY A 68 11.56 -4.59 -10.66
CA GLY A 68 11.80 -4.52 -12.11
C GLY A 68 10.95 -3.48 -12.86
N MET A 69 10.19 -2.65 -12.14
CA MET A 69 9.37 -1.58 -12.68
C MET A 69 10.07 -0.23 -12.48
N ARG A 70 9.78 0.75 -13.34
CA ARG A 70 10.56 2.00 -13.49
C ARG A 70 10.88 2.73 -12.18
N TYR A 71 9.94 2.76 -11.24
CA TYR A 71 10.07 3.48 -9.95
C TYR A 71 9.98 2.55 -8.73
N ALA A 72 10.02 1.22 -8.92
CA ALA A 72 9.75 0.29 -7.82
C ALA A 72 10.67 0.48 -6.61
N GLU A 73 11.99 0.57 -6.85
CA GLU A 73 12.95 0.73 -5.77
C GLU A 73 12.85 2.07 -5.05
N ASP A 74 12.61 3.15 -5.78
CA ASP A 74 12.52 4.49 -5.21
C ASP A 74 11.24 4.67 -4.39
N VAL A 75 10.12 4.13 -4.88
CA VAL A 75 8.86 4.08 -4.15
C VAL A 75 9.01 3.20 -2.91
N GLU A 76 9.63 2.01 -3.02
CA GLU A 76 9.90 1.12 -1.90
C GLU A 76 10.70 1.81 -0.79
N LYS A 77 11.85 2.42 -1.15
CA LYS A 77 12.69 3.16 -0.20
C LYS A 77 11.93 4.32 0.43
N SER A 78 11.09 5.00 -0.34
CA SER A 78 10.32 6.16 0.13
C SER A 78 9.24 5.76 1.14
N VAL A 79 8.43 4.73 0.85
CA VAL A 79 7.41 4.25 1.80
C VAL A 79 8.05 3.71 3.07
N GLN A 80 9.20 3.02 2.97
CA GLN A 80 9.95 2.54 4.14
C GLN A 80 10.46 3.68 5.02
N LYS A 81 11.02 4.75 4.41
CA LYS A 81 11.43 5.96 5.15
C LYS A 81 10.27 6.65 5.86
N LEU A 82 9.05 6.50 5.33
CA LEU A 82 7.82 7.04 5.90
C LEU A 82 7.18 6.12 6.95
N GLY A 83 7.84 5.02 7.35
CA GLY A 83 7.36 4.09 8.36
C GLY A 83 6.32 3.09 7.85
N ILE A 84 6.20 2.92 6.54
CA ILE A 84 5.28 1.93 5.96
C ILE A 84 6.08 0.70 5.52
N PRO A 85 5.77 -0.49 6.03
CA PRO A 85 6.48 -1.70 5.64
C PRO A 85 6.19 -2.03 4.18
N ALA A 86 7.25 -2.30 3.42
CA ALA A 86 7.20 -2.70 2.02
C ALA A 86 7.81 -4.08 1.82
N PHE A 87 7.19 -4.88 0.97
CA PHE A 87 7.57 -6.25 0.70
C PHE A 87 7.65 -6.51 -0.81
N PRO A 88 8.51 -7.44 -1.26
CA PRO A 88 8.64 -7.76 -2.68
C PRO A 88 7.53 -8.68 -3.20
N SER A 89 6.63 -9.17 -2.34
CA SER A 89 5.50 -10.01 -2.76
C SER A 89 4.26 -9.79 -1.89
N PRO A 90 3.04 -9.98 -2.45
CA PRO A 90 1.80 -9.84 -1.71
C PRO A 90 1.70 -10.80 -0.52
N GLU A 91 2.17 -12.04 -0.67
CA GLU A 91 2.14 -13.06 0.38
C GLU A 91 2.96 -12.66 1.60
N ARG A 92 4.11 -12.00 1.38
CA ARG A 92 4.94 -11.46 2.47
C ARG A 92 4.25 -10.31 3.19
N ALA A 93 3.59 -9.41 2.44
CA ALA A 93 2.80 -8.32 3.02
C ALA A 93 1.63 -8.85 3.87
N VAL A 94 0.86 -9.81 3.34
CA VAL A 94 -0.22 -10.48 4.08
C VAL A 94 0.32 -11.19 5.32
N ARG A 95 1.45 -11.89 5.21
CA ARG A 95 2.07 -12.58 6.35
C ARG A 95 2.48 -11.60 7.45
N ALA A 96 2.98 -10.41 7.11
CA ALA A 96 3.32 -9.38 8.09
C ALA A 96 2.09 -8.91 8.87
N LEU A 97 0.98 -8.63 8.18
CA LEU A 97 -0.29 -8.27 8.83
C LEU A 97 -0.88 -9.43 9.65
N ALA A 98 -0.74 -10.67 9.19
CA ALA A 98 -1.18 -11.84 9.95
C ALA A 98 -0.38 -12.04 11.24
N VAL A 99 0.92 -11.75 11.23
CA VAL A 99 1.75 -11.72 12.45
C VAL A 99 1.28 -10.60 13.36
N LEU A 100 1.08 -9.39 12.83
CA LEU A 100 0.56 -8.25 13.60
C LEU A 100 -0.72 -8.61 14.35
N ARG A 101 -1.70 -9.21 13.66
CA ARG A 101 -2.97 -9.64 14.24
C ARG A 101 -2.80 -10.68 15.34
N ARG A 102 -1.88 -11.64 15.18
CA ARG A 102 -1.64 -12.71 16.18
C ARG A 102 -0.89 -12.21 17.40
N SER A 103 0.04 -11.28 17.22
CA SER A 103 0.93 -10.81 18.28
C SER A 103 0.33 -9.69 19.14
N GLY A 104 -0.80 -9.10 18.74
CA GLY A 104 -1.36 -7.90 19.38
C GLY A 104 -0.45 -6.67 19.31
N CYS A 105 0.59 -6.71 18.47
CA CYS A 105 1.61 -5.67 18.31
C CYS A 105 1.22 -4.72 17.16
N THR A 106 1.79 -3.52 17.08
CA THR A 106 1.51 -2.55 15.99
C THR A 106 2.71 -2.45 15.05
N LEU A 107 2.47 -2.38 13.73
CA LEU A 107 3.51 -2.07 12.73
C LEU A 107 3.88 -0.60 12.93
N LYS A 108 5.13 -0.36 13.31
CA LYS A 108 5.68 0.99 13.51
C LYS A 108 6.00 1.65 12.18
#